data_AF-A0A8A0XY52-F1
#
_entry.id   AF-A0A8A0XY52-F1
#
_cell.length_a   1.000
_cell.length_b   1.000
_cell.length_c   1.000
_cell.angle_alpha   90.00
_cell.angle_beta   90.00
_cell.angle_gamma   90.00
#
_symmetry.space_group_name_H-M   'P 1'
#
loop_
_entity.id
_entity.type
_entity.pdbx_description
1 polymer ?
#
loop_
_entity_poly.entity_id
_entity_poly.type
_entity_poly.pdbx_seq_one_letter_code
_entity_poly.pdbx_strand_id
1 'polypeptide(L)'
;FAKGMSVITGETGAGKSIAIDALGLCLGQRTELSMLRDGQERVDVCAAFYIEQRNPAYQWLQEQELQDADNPEGCILRRIINSDGRSKAFINGIAVSAAQLKEIGQYLIHINGQHASQQLLKTEYQLQIVDQFCGHTDLLKNMQESYRTWRDLQEKVATFQQKCAENEAKKQLLQYQVEELDQFNLKENEYLELEEEHTRLSNSEELISLSQSALQLLSENESVSIDSLLYKTTQYIDELCQLDPNYSDVQTMLQEALIQIQEATSEMQHLSSNIEQDPQLLQEVEQRMGQAVQLARKHNVKPQDLVALHKKLKSELAQLVDFSESESQLIEQEQRQREYVQEIATKLSLSRQQGAIKLATQVTQSIKQLAMENAEFSIVFDEDKKLSSKGYDQLSFNLSANLGQSAQPLNKVASGGELSRIALAIQVLTSDKSA
;
A
#
# COMPACT_ATOMS: atom_id res chain seq x y z
N PHE A 1 -5.05 -55.96 0.78
CA PHE A 1 -6.49 -56.20 1.05
C PHE A 1 -7.13 -56.80 -0.19
N ALA A 2 -8.13 -57.67 -0.05
CA ALA A 2 -8.87 -58.20 -1.20
C ALA A 2 -9.93 -57.18 -1.67
N LYS A 3 -10.38 -57.30 -2.93
CA LYS A 3 -11.46 -56.47 -3.48
C LYS A 3 -12.73 -56.64 -2.64
N GLY A 4 -13.38 -55.53 -2.28
CA GLY A 4 -14.56 -55.50 -1.43
C GLY A 4 -14.27 -55.07 0.02
N MET A 5 -15.09 -55.51 0.97
CA MET A 5 -14.98 -55.13 2.38
C MET A 5 -14.00 -56.04 3.12
N SER A 6 -12.93 -55.45 3.66
CA SER A 6 -11.99 -56.14 4.57
C SER A 6 -12.18 -55.63 6.00
N VAL A 7 -12.34 -56.54 6.96
CA VAL A 7 -12.48 -56.21 8.39
C VAL A 7 -11.28 -56.74 9.15
N ILE A 8 -10.62 -55.87 9.93
CA ILE A 8 -9.52 -56.24 10.82
C ILE A 8 -10.08 -56.33 12.25
N THR A 9 -9.97 -57.51 12.87
CA THR A 9 -10.41 -57.78 14.26
C THR A 9 -9.22 -58.17 15.15
N GLY A 10 -9.31 -57.94 16.46
CA GLY A 10 -8.24 -58.21 17.44
C GLY A 10 -8.31 -57.31 18.68
N GLU A 11 -7.32 -57.40 19.59
CA GLU A 11 -7.25 -56.57 20.81
C GLU A 11 -7.13 -55.08 20.44
N THR A 12 -8.01 -54.27 21.01
CA THR A 12 -8.25 -52.87 20.62
C THR A 12 -7.01 -51.98 20.81
N GLY A 13 -6.64 -51.25 19.75
CA GLY A 13 -5.79 -50.06 19.85
C GLY A 13 -4.46 -50.12 19.11
N ALA A 14 -3.69 -51.20 19.27
CA ALA A 14 -2.33 -51.27 18.73
C ALA A 14 -2.29 -51.71 17.25
N GLY A 15 -2.83 -52.88 16.91
CA GLY A 15 -2.66 -53.45 15.57
C GLY A 15 -3.32 -52.66 14.43
N LYS A 16 -4.52 -52.11 14.66
CA LYS A 16 -5.23 -51.29 13.67
C LYS A 16 -4.53 -49.95 13.43
N SER A 17 -4.14 -49.26 14.49
CA SER A 17 -3.49 -47.95 14.40
C SER A 17 -2.13 -48.10 13.72
N ILE A 18 -1.33 -49.10 14.11
CA ILE A 18 -0.05 -49.42 13.48
C ILE A 18 -0.20 -49.66 11.97
N ALA A 19 -1.23 -50.40 11.53
CA ALA A 19 -1.46 -50.65 10.11
C ALA A 19 -1.84 -49.38 9.33
N ILE A 20 -2.68 -48.51 9.91
CA ILE A 20 -3.09 -47.25 9.28
C ILE A 20 -1.92 -46.25 9.25
N ASP A 21 -1.14 -46.16 10.33
CA ASP A 21 0.02 -45.27 10.43
C ASP A 21 1.12 -45.71 9.45
N ALA A 22 1.38 -47.01 9.35
CA ALA A 22 2.31 -47.57 8.36
C ALA A 22 1.85 -47.25 6.91
N LEU A 23 0.56 -47.38 6.63
CA LEU A 23 0.00 -46.99 5.33
C LEU A 23 0.16 -45.49 5.06
N GLY A 24 -0.07 -44.64 6.07
CA GLY A 24 0.13 -43.19 5.99
C GLY A 24 1.57 -42.82 5.64
N LEU A 25 2.55 -43.52 6.21
CA LEU A 25 3.97 -43.34 5.88
C LEU A 25 4.30 -43.69 4.43
N CYS A 26 3.73 -44.77 3.89
CA CYS A 26 3.86 -45.12 2.47
C CYS A 26 3.25 -44.06 1.55
N LEU A 27 2.24 -43.32 2.01
CA LEU A 27 1.55 -42.27 1.25
C LEU A 27 2.16 -40.87 1.45
N GLY A 28 3.38 -40.77 1.98
CA GLY A 28 4.09 -39.50 2.10
C GLY A 28 3.66 -38.60 3.27
N GLN A 29 3.00 -39.15 4.29
CA GLN A 29 2.79 -38.42 5.56
C GLN A 29 4.11 -38.14 6.28
N ARG A 30 4.07 -37.19 7.21
CA ARG A 30 5.25 -36.77 7.97
C ARG A 30 5.75 -37.93 8.84
N THR A 31 7.06 -38.13 8.82
CA THR A 31 7.72 -39.21 9.56
C THR A 31 7.97 -38.78 11.01
N GLU A 32 7.62 -39.63 11.97
CA GLU A 32 7.99 -39.46 13.39
C GLU A 32 8.99 -40.56 13.80
N LEU A 33 10.04 -40.18 14.54
CA LEU A 33 11.06 -41.13 15.03
C LEU A 33 10.49 -42.15 16.02
N SER A 34 9.37 -41.84 16.65
CA SER A 34 8.59 -42.73 17.54
C SER A 34 8.09 -44.01 16.85
N MET A 35 8.05 -44.03 15.51
CA MET A 35 7.58 -45.18 14.72
C MET A 35 8.67 -46.23 14.48
N LEU A 36 9.92 -45.92 14.81
CA LEU A 36 11.05 -46.84 14.69
C LEU A 36 11.10 -47.73 15.94
N ARG A 37 11.12 -49.05 15.72
CA ARG A 37 11.17 -50.02 16.81
C ARG A 37 12.45 -49.84 17.63
N ASP A 38 12.32 -49.85 18.95
CA ASP A 38 13.46 -49.66 19.85
C ASP A 38 14.61 -50.64 19.54
N GLY A 39 15.83 -50.11 19.53
CA GLY A 39 17.05 -50.83 19.17
C GLY A 39 17.24 -51.21 17.70
N GLN A 40 16.40 -50.72 16.76
CA GLN A 40 16.58 -50.94 15.32
C GLN A 40 17.23 -49.75 14.62
N GLU A 41 17.90 -49.98 13.49
CA GLU A 41 18.56 -48.90 12.73
C GLU A 41 17.67 -48.28 11.65
N ARG A 42 16.64 -49.01 11.20
CA ARG A 42 15.73 -48.58 10.13
C ARG A 42 14.36 -49.26 10.19
N VAL A 43 13.36 -48.60 9.62
CA VAL A 43 12.04 -49.17 9.30
C VAL A 43 11.81 -49.09 7.79
N ASP A 44 11.20 -50.13 7.22
CA ASP A 44 10.90 -50.27 5.81
C ASP A 44 9.42 -50.65 5.65
N VAL A 45 8.65 -49.79 5.01
CA VAL A 45 7.21 -49.98 4.82
C VAL A 45 6.92 -49.98 3.32
N CYS A 46 6.14 -50.97 2.88
CA CYS A 46 5.80 -51.17 1.49
C CYS A 46 4.29 -51.43 1.35
N ALA A 47 3.65 -50.74 0.40
CA ALA A 47 2.27 -50.93 0.02
C ALA A 47 2.18 -51.19 -1.48
N ALA A 48 1.53 -52.30 -1.86
CA ALA A 48 1.34 -52.70 -3.25
C ALA A 48 -0.13 -52.56 -3.64
N PHE A 49 -0.36 -51.96 -4.81
CA PHE A 49 -1.66 -51.66 -5.38
C PHE A 49 -1.81 -52.31 -6.73
N TYR A 50 -3.05 -52.69 -7.03
CA TYR A 50 -3.51 -52.99 -8.37
C TYR A 50 -4.36 -51.80 -8.84
N ILE A 51 -3.96 -51.18 -9.96
CA ILE A 51 -4.55 -49.95 -10.49
C ILE A 51 -5.26 -50.28 -11.80
N GLU A 52 -6.57 -50.08 -11.83
CA GLU A 52 -7.33 -50.16 -13.07
C GLU A 52 -6.96 -49.00 -14.01
N GLN A 53 -6.87 -49.23 -15.32
CA GLN A 53 -6.44 -48.21 -16.31
C GLN A 53 -7.25 -46.91 -16.31
N ARG A 54 -8.48 -46.96 -15.79
CA ARG A 54 -9.38 -45.79 -15.68
C ARG A 54 -9.10 -44.94 -14.45
N ASN A 55 -8.31 -45.42 -13.48
CA ASN A 55 -7.98 -44.67 -12.30
C ASN A 55 -6.96 -43.56 -12.65
N PRO A 56 -7.13 -42.31 -12.18
CA PRO A 56 -6.18 -41.21 -12.42
C PRO A 56 -4.72 -41.53 -12.07
N ALA A 57 -4.49 -42.40 -11.07
CA ALA A 57 -3.16 -42.88 -10.70
C ALA A 57 -2.41 -43.54 -11.87
N TYR A 58 -3.14 -44.20 -12.78
CA TYR A 58 -2.55 -44.87 -13.94
C TYR A 58 -1.93 -43.85 -14.91
N GLN A 59 -2.66 -42.78 -15.24
CA GLN A 59 -2.17 -41.70 -16.10
C GLN A 59 -1.04 -40.93 -15.43
N TRP A 60 -1.19 -40.61 -14.14
CA TRP A 60 -0.15 -39.91 -13.38
C TRP A 60 1.19 -40.68 -13.38
N LEU A 61 1.16 -42.00 -13.21
CA LEU A 61 2.38 -42.83 -13.27
C LEU A 61 3.05 -42.81 -14.66
N GLN A 62 2.26 -42.70 -15.73
CA GLN A 62 2.80 -42.55 -17.10
C GLN A 62 3.42 -41.18 -17.32
N GLU A 63 2.73 -40.12 -16.93
CA GLU A 63 3.20 -38.74 -17.08
C GLU A 63 4.48 -38.47 -16.30
N GLN A 64 4.65 -39.10 -15.14
CA GLN A 64 5.84 -38.98 -14.31
C GLN A 64 6.96 -39.97 -14.69
N GLU A 65 6.76 -40.82 -15.71
CA GLU A 65 7.69 -41.89 -16.11
C GLU A 65 8.03 -42.87 -14.96
N LEU A 66 7.06 -43.13 -14.07
CA LEU A 66 7.20 -44.00 -12.89
C LEU A 66 6.43 -45.32 -13.00
N GLN A 67 5.81 -45.59 -14.16
CA GLN A 67 5.11 -46.83 -14.41
C GLN A 67 6.08 -48.01 -14.57
N ASP A 68 5.75 -49.16 -13.99
CA ASP A 68 6.47 -50.40 -14.22
C ASP A 68 6.12 -50.95 -15.61
N ALA A 69 7.12 -51.10 -16.47
CA ALA A 69 6.93 -51.56 -17.86
C ALA A 69 6.51 -53.04 -17.93
N ASP A 70 6.95 -53.86 -16.98
CA ASP A 70 6.65 -55.29 -16.93
C ASP A 70 5.31 -55.55 -16.22
N ASN A 71 4.87 -54.62 -15.37
CA ASN A 71 3.57 -54.68 -14.68
C ASN A 71 2.87 -53.31 -14.63
N PRO A 72 2.28 -52.84 -15.75
CA PRO A 72 1.71 -51.49 -15.85
C PRO A 72 0.53 -51.21 -14.91
N GLU A 73 -0.15 -52.26 -14.44
CA GLU A 73 -1.28 -52.20 -13.51
C GLU A 73 -0.84 -52.33 -12.04
N GLY A 74 0.45 -52.63 -11.80
CA GLY A 74 1.04 -52.67 -10.48
C GLY A 74 1.60 -51.32 -10.05
N CYS A 75 1.41 -50.96 -8.78
CA CYS A 75 2.12 -49.85 -8.16
C CYS A 75 2.61 -50.23 -6.78
N ILE A 76 3.91 -50.06 -6.54
CA ILE A 76 4.55 -50.34 -5.27
C ILE A 76 5.08 -49.04 -4.69
N LEU A 77 4.49 -48.61 -3.59
CA LEU A 77 4.94 -47.48 -2.79
C LEU A 77 5.80 -47.99 -1.64
N ARG A 78 7.04 -47.52 -1.54
CA ARG A 78 7.96 -47.92 -0.47
C ARG A 78 8.56 -46.70 0.24
N ARG A 79 8.60 -46.75 1.57
CA ARG A 79 9.18 -45.72 2.42
C ARG A 79 10.18 -46.36 3.39
N ILE A 80 11.40 -45.84 3.41
CA ILE A 80 12.47 -46.26 4.34
C ILE A 80 12.79 -45.08 5.25
N ILE A 81 12.85 -45.31 6.55
CA ILE A 81 13.21 -44.29 7.56
C ILE A 81 14.33 -44.86 8.42
N ASN A 82 15.42 -44.10 8.54
CA ASN A 82 16.58 -44.48 9.36
C ASN A 82 16.50 -43.84 10.76
N SER A 83 17.27 -44.38 11.70
CA SER A 83 17.40 -43.86 13.08
C SER A 83 17.95 -42.43 13.16
N ASP A 84 18.63 -41.94 12.11
CA ASP A 84 19.11 -40.56 11.98
C ASP A 84 18.03 -39.57 11.49
N GLY A 85 16.80 -40.04 11.29
CA GLY A 85 15.66 -39.25 10.82
C GLY A 85 15.62 -39.03 9.31
N ARG A 86 16.61 -39.51 8.54
CA ARG A 86 16.56 -39.44 7.08
C ARG A 86 15.56 -40.46 6.54
N SER A 87 14.80 -40.03 5.54
CA SER A 87 13.81 -40.88 4.88
C SER A 87 14.02 -40.92 3.37
N LYS A 88 13.78 -42.10 2.78
CA LYS A 88 13.84 -42.34 1.33
C LYS A 88 12.49 -42.89 0.88
N ALA A 89 12.05 -42.47 -0.30
CA ALA A 89 10.81 -42.90 -0.92
C ALA A 89 11.07 -43.50 -2.29
N PHE A 90 10.27 -44.51 -2.63
CA PHE A 90 10.33 -45.16 -3.92
C PHE A 90 8.92 -45.43 -4.46
N ILE A 91 8.76 -45.29 -5.77
CA ILE A 91 7.59 -45.73 -6.55
C ILE A 91 8.13 -46.70 -7.60
N ASN A 92 7.64 -47.94 -7.60
CA ASN A 92 8.08 -49.00 -8.52
C ASN A 92 9.62 -49.16 -8.58
N GLY A 93 10.29 -48.99 -7.44
CA GLY A 93 11.75 -49.11 -7.32
C GLY A 93 12.54 -47.84 -7.69
N ILE A 94 11.91 -46.81 -8.27
CA ILE A 94 12.53 -45.54 -8.61
C ILE A 94 12.46 -44.59 -7.41
N ALA A 95 13.58 -43.94 -7.07
CA ALA A 95 13.63 -43.02 -5.94
C ALA A 95 12.88 -41.72 -6.25
N VAL A 96 11.98 -41.31 -5.35
CA VAL A 96 11.11 -40.13 -5.55
C VAL A 96 11.09 -39.22 -4.31
N SER A 97 10.56 -38.01 -4.48
CA SER A 97 10.31 -37.11 -3.37
C SER A 97 9.12 -37.56 -2.51
N ALA A 98 9.06 -37.09 -1.25
CA ALA A 98 7.89 -37.30 -0.39
C ALA A 98 6.63 -36.61 -0.94
N ALA A 99 6.80 -35.51 -1.70
CA ALA A 99 5.70 -34.80 -2.33
C ALA A 99 5.04 -35.66 -3.42
N GLN A 100 5.83 -36.31 -4.26
CA GLN A 100 5.34 -37.24 -5.29
C GLN A 100 4.60 -38.44 -4.67
N LEU A 101 5.10 -39.01 -3.56
CA LEU A 101 4.35 -40.05 -2.82
C LEU A 101 2.99 -39.55 -2.32
N LYS A 102 2.94 -38.30 -1.83
CA LYS A 102 1.71 -37.70 -1.33
C LYS A 102 0.72 -37.39 -2.45
N GLU A 103 1.21 -37.07 -3.64
CA GLU A 103 0.40 -36.79 -4.82
C GLU A 103 -0.26 -38.07 -5.34
N ILE A 104 0.53 -39.11 -5.64
CA ILE A 104 -0.02 -40.40 -6.09
C ILE A 104 -0.90 -41.06 -5.03
N GLY A 105 -0.57 -40.89 -3.75
CA GLY A 105 -1.34 -41.42 -2.64
C GLY A 105 -2.79 -40.94 -2.62
N GLN A 106 -3.08 -39.73 -3.10
CA GLN A 106 -4.43 -39.16 -3.16
C GLN A 106 -5.32 -39.87 -4.20
N TYR A 107 -4.73 -40.48 -5.22
CA TYR A 107 -5.47 -41.25 -6.23
C TYR A 107 -5.68 -42.71 -5.82
N LEU A 108 -4.86 -43.22 -4.89
CA LEU A 108 -4.81 -44.64 -4.53
C LEU A 108 -5.58 -44.98 -3.25
N ILE A 109 -5.49 -44.15 -2.21
CA ILE A 109 -6.11 -44.42 -0.92
C ILE A 109 -6.74 -43.16 -0.36
N HIS A 110 -8.00 -43.28 0.06
CA HIS A 110 -8.65 -42.31 0.93
C HIS A 110 -8.71 -42.84 2.36
N ILE A 111 -7.93 -42.26 3.28
CA ILE A 111 -7.94 -42.65 4.71
C ILE A 111 -8.96 -41.82 5.46
N ASN A 112 -10.03 -42.48 5.89
CA ASN A 112 -11.04 -41.88 6.78
C ASN A 112 -10.67 -42.14 8.24
N GLY A 113 -9.93 -41.19 8.82
CA GLY A 113 -9.61 -41.14 10.25
C GLY A 113 -10.16 -39.90 10.94
N GLN A 114 -9.79 -39.68 12.21
CA GLN A 114 -10.21 -38.52 13.01
C GLN A 114 -9.98 -37.18 12.31
N HIS A 115 -8.94 -37.05 11.48
CA HIS A 115 -8.64 -35.82 10.74
C HIS A 115 -9.63 -35.49 9.60
N ALA A 116 -10.14 -36.48 8.86
CA ALA A 116 -11.12 -36.26 7.80
C ALA A 116 -12.46 -35.79 8.41
N SER A 117 -12.85 -36.40 9.53
CA SER A 117 -14.01 -35.97 10.30
C SER A 117 -13.84 -34.55 10.87
N GLN A 118 -12.63 -34.12 11.21
CA GLN A 118 -12.33 -32.75 11.65
C GLN A 118 -12.40 -31.71 10.51
N GLN A 119 -12.02 -32.06 9.27
CA GLN A 119 -12.17 -31.14 8.14
C GLN A 119 -13.64 -30.79 7.87
N LEU A 120 -14.56 -31.74 8.12
CA LEU A 120 -16.01 -31.51 8.03
C LEU A 120 -16.51 -30.41 8.98
N LEU A 121 -15.73 -30.02 9.99
CA LEU A 121 -16.08 -28.92 10.91
C LEU A 121 -15.78 -27.53 10.31
N LYS A 122 -15.00 -27.46 9.22
CA LYS A 122 -14.64 -26.20 8.58
C LYS A 122 -15.71 -25.78 7.57
N THR A 123 -16.27 -24.59 7.72
CA THR A 123 -17.30 -24.03 6.84
C THR A 123 -16.87 -23.97 5.38
N GLU A 124 -15.61 -23.64 5.10
CA GLU A 124 -15.05 -23.64 3.75
C GLU A 124 -15.13 -25.00 3.06
N TYR A 125 -14.86 -26.08 3.80
CA TYR A 125 -14.91 -27.44 3.29
C TYR A 125 -16.36 -27.93 3.15
N GLN A 126 -17.24 -27.53 4.07
CA GLN A 126 -18.67 -27.80 3.96
C GLN A 126 -19.27 -27.17 2.68
N LEU A 127 -18.88 -25.93 2.35
CA LEU A 127 -19.29 -25.28 1.10
C LEU A 127 -18.79 -26.06 -0.13
N GLN A 128 -17.53 -26.50 -0.12
CA GLN A 128 -16.97 -27.32 -1.19
C GLN A 128 -17.74 -28.63 -1.40
N ILE A 129 -18.16 -29.30 -0.32
CA ILE A 129 -18.98 -30.51 -0.38
C ILE A 129 -20.30 -30.24 -1.10
N VAL A 130 -20.99 -29.15 -0.77
CA VAL A 130 -22.26 -28.78 -1.44
C VAL A 130 -22.01 -28.47 -2.91
N ASP A 131 -20.95 -27.74 -3.24
CA ASP A 131 -20.60 -27.41 -4.62
C ASP A 131 -20.23 -28.65 -5.45
N GLN A 132 -19.49 -29.59 -4.87
CA GLN A 132 -19.13 -30.86 -5.51
C GLN A 132 -20.39 -31.72 -5.74
N PHE A 133 -21.28 -31.80 -4.74
CA PHE A 133 -22.53 -32.55 -4.87
C PHE A 133 -23.45 -32.04 -6.00
N CYS A 134 -23.39 -30.73 -6.26
CA CYS A 134 -24.20 -30.07 -7.28
C CYS A 134 -23.49 -29.94 -8.65
N GLY A 135 -22.19 -30.24 -8.74
CA GLY A 135 -21.43 -30.12 -9.98
C GLY A 135 -21.22 -28.66 -10.43
N HIS A 136 -21.00 -27.73 -9.49
CA HIS A 136 -20.88 -26.29 -9.80
C HIS A 136 -19.55 -25.86 -10.45
N THR A 137 -18.74 -26.77 -10.99
CA THR A 137 -17.37 -26.50 -11.47
C THR A 137 -17.29 -25.30 -12.43
N ASP A 138 -18.15 -25.26 -13.46
CA ASP A 138 -18.14 -24.18 -14.45
C ASP A 138 -18.66 -22.85 -13.88
N LEU A 139 -19.69 -22.90 -13.04
CA LEU A 139 -20.29 -21.71 -12.43
C LEU A 139 -19.33 -21.08 -11.41
N LEU A 140 -18.59 -21.90 -10.65
CA LEU A 140 -17.55 -21.45 -9.74
C LEU A 140 -16.36 -20.85 -10.50
N LYS A 141 -15.95 -21.45 -11.61
CA LYS A 141 -14.88 -20.89 -12.45
C LYS A 141 -15.27 -19.52 -12.99
N ASN A 142 -16.48 -19.39 -13.54
CA ASN A 142 -16.99 -18.10 -14.02
C ASN A 142 -17.09 -17.06 -12.88
N MET A 143 -17.56 -17.46 -11.70
CA MET A 143 -17.60 -16.58 -10.52
C MET A 143 -16.20 -16.07 -10.15
N GLN A 144 -15.18 -16.94 -10.13
CA GLN A 144 -13.81 -16.57 -9.80
C GLN A 144 -13.22 -15.59 -10.82
N GLU A 145 -13.38 -15.86 -12.12
CA GLU A 145 -12.87 -15.01 -13.20
C GLU A 145 -13.57 -13.64 -13.21
N SER A 146 -14.89 -13.63 -13.05
CA SER A 146 -15.69 -12.40 -13.02
C SER A 146 -15.39 -11.56 -11.77
N TYR A 147 -15.21 -12.20 -10.61
CA TYR A 147 -14.83 -11.53 -9.36
C TYR A 147 -13.43 -10.91 -9.45
N ARG A 148 -12.47 -11.61 -10.06
CA ARG A 148 -11.12 -11.07 -10.30
C ARG A 148 -11.18 -9.83 -11.18
N THR A 149 -11.92 -9.91 -12.28
CA THR A 149 -12.10 -8.78 -13.21
C THR A 149 -12.72 -7.57 -12.49
N TRP A 150 -13.72 -7.81 -11.64
CA TRP A 150 -14.33 -6.75 -10.82
C TRP A 150 -13.34 -6.13 -9.84
N ARG A 151 -12.53 -6.94 -9.14
CA ARG A 151 -11.49 -6.44 -8.23
C ARG A 151 -10.43 -5.62 -8.94
N ASP A 152 -9.98 -6.06 -10.11
CA ASP A 152 -9.01 -5.34 -10.94
C ASP A 152 -9.60 -3.99 -11.40
N LEU A 153 -10.90 -3.93 -11.75
CA LEU A 153 -11.58 -2.68 -12.08
C LEU A 153 -11.74 -1.76 -10.87
N GLN A 154 -12.07 -2.30 -9.70
CA GLN A 154 -12.19 -1.54 -8.46
C GLN A 154 -10.86 -0.86 -8.09
N GLU A 155 -9.73 -1.58 -8.22
CA GLU A 155 -8.41 -1.01 -7.99
C GLU A 155 -8.06 0.06 -9.02
N LYS A 156 -8.39 -0.15 -10.30
CA LYS A 156 -8.21 0.87 -11.35
C LYS A 156 -9.02 2.13 -11.08
N VAL A 157 -10.27 2.01 -10.65
CA VAL A 157 -11.12 3.16 -10.29
C VAL A 157 -10.52 3.91 -9.10
N ALA A 158 -10.14 3.20 -8.04
CA ALA A 158 -9.56 3.82 -6.84
C ALA A 158 -8.25 4.57 -7.14
N THR A 159 -7.35 3.95 -7.93
CA THR A 159 -6.09 4.57 -8.33
C THR A 159 -6.30 5.76 -9.27
N PHE A 160 -7.31 5.71 -10.14
CA PHE A 160 -7.67 6.83 -11.01
C PHE A 160 -8.25 8.01 -10.22
N GLN A 161 -9.19 7.74 -9.30
CA GLN A 161 -9.76 8.74 -8.39
C GLN A 161 -8.70 9.46 -7.56
N GLN A 162 -7.73 8.70 -7.04
CA GLN A 162 -6.62 9.30 -6.32
C GLN A 162 -5.79 10.24 -7.21
N LYS A 163 -5.48 9.83 -8.45
CA LYS A 163 -4.76 10.68 -9.41
C LYS A 163 -5.56 11.92 -9.81
N CYS A 164 -6.88 11.80 -9.98
CA CYS A 164 -7.76 12.95 -10.22
C CYS A 164 -7.68 13.95 -9.06
N ALA A 165 -7.81 13.48 -7.82
CA ALA A 165 -7.72 14.33 -6.64
C ALA A 165 -6.35 15.02 -6.50
N GLU A 166 -5.26 14.28 -6.75
CA GLU A 166 -3.90 14.84 -6.74
C GLU A 166 -3.70 15.89 -7.84
N ASN A 167 -4.21 15.64 -9.05
CA ASN A 167 -4.16 16.59 -10.16
C ASN A 167 -5.01 17.84 -9.89
N GLU A 168 -6.19 17.69 -9.32
CA GLU A 168 -7.07 18.81 -8.98
C GLU A 168 -6.46 19.68 -7.88
N ALA A 169 -5.90 19.07 -6.83
CA ALA A 169 -5.16 19.80 -5.80
C ALA A 169 -3.95 20.56 -6.39
N LYS A 170 -3.21 19.92 -7.31
CA LYS A 170 -2.10 20.57 -8.02
C LYS A 170 -2.57 21.73 -8.91
N LYS A 171 -3.70 21.56 -9.61
CA LYS A 171 -4.32 22.60 -10.45
C LYS A 171 -4.73 23.80 -9.61
N GLN A 172 -5.39 23.59 -8.47
CA GLN A 172 -5.78 24.66 -7.54
C GLN A 172 -4.56 25.41 -6.99
N LEU A 173 -3.51 24.70 -6.60
CA LEU A 173 -2.27 25.31 -6.13
C LEU A 173 -1.62 26.19 -7.21
N LEU A 174 -1.48 25.65 -8.43
CA LEU A 174 -0.91 26.39 -9.56
C LEU A 174 -1.77 27.59 -9.94
N GLN A 175 -3.10 27.46 -9.95
CA GLN A 175 -4.02 28.59 -10.19
C GLN A 175 -3.80 29.71 -9.17
N TYR A 176 -3.78 29.38 -7.88
CA TYR A 176 -3.53 30.36 -6.83
C TYR A 176 -2.17 31.06 -6.99
N GLN A 177 -1.12 30.30 -7.30
CA GLN A 177 0.22 30.85 -7.51
C GLN A 177 0.29 31.76 -8.75
N VAL A 178 -0.36 31.37 -9.84
CA VAL A 178 -0.43 32.17 -11.08
C VAL A 178 -1.24 33.44 -10.86
N GLU A 179 -2.42 33.35 -10.23
CA GLU A 179 -3.27 34.51 -9.92
C GLU A 179 -2.56 35.53 -9.03
N GLU A 180 -1.82 35.08 -8.03
CA GLU A 180 -1.01 35.96 -7.18
C GLU A 180 0.06 36.72 -7.97
N LEU A 181 0.77 36.04 -8.87
CA LEU A 181 1.82 36.65 -9.70
C LEU A 181 1.23 37.51 -10.82
N ASP A 182 0.05 37.16 -11.33
CA ASP A 182 -0.72 37.96 -12.29
C ASP A 182 -1.21 39.27 -11.69
N GLN A 183 -1.65 39.27 -10.43
CA GLN A 183 -2.03 40.49 -9.73
C GLN A 183 -0.85 41.43 -9.50
N PHE A 184 0.33 40.88 -9.17
CA PHE A 184 1.54 41.69 -8.99
C PHE A 184 2.09 42.25 -10.30
N ASN A 185 1.95 41.48 -11.39
CA ASN A 185 2.30 41.87 -12.76
C ASN A 185 3.69 42.50 -12.90
N LEU A 186 4.72 41.83 -12.34
CA LEU A 186 6.11 42.26 -12.50
C LEU A 186 6.55 42.08 -13.95
N LYS A 187 7.08 43.14 -14.57
CA LYS A 187 7.63 43.09 -15.92
C LYS A 187 9.04 42.49 -15.93
N GLU A 188 9.44 42.04 -17.10
CA GLU A 188 10.79 41.53 -17.35
C GLU A 188 11.80 42.64 -17.07
N ASN A 189 12.84 42.32 -16.29
CA ASN A 189 13.88 43.25 -15.80
C ASN A 189 13.43 44.40 -14.88
N GLU A 190 12.13 44.56 -14.57
CA GLU A 190 11.63 45.65 -13.70
C GLU A 190 12.31 45.66 -12.32
N TYR A 191 12.58 44.49 -11.73
CA TYR A 191 13.24 44.44 -10.43
C TYR A 191 14.68 44.98 -10.46
N LEU A 192 15.42 44.72 -11.54
CA LEU A 192 16.78 45.22 -11.69
C LEU A 192 16.78 46.74 -11.92
N GLU A 193 15.83 47.23 -12.71
CA GLU A 193 15.62 48.68 -12.91
C GLU A 193 15.27 49.38 -11.59
N LEU A 194 14.40 48.78 -10.77
CA LEU A 194 14.06 49.28 -9.45
C LEU A 194 15.25 49.27 -8.48
N GLU A 195 16.12 48.26 -8.55
CA GLU A 195 17.32 48.19 -7.72
C GLU A 195 18.32 49.30 -8.07
N GLU A 196 18.56 49.54 -9.37
CA GLU A 196 19.40 50.65 -9.84
C GLU A 196 18.82 52.01 -9.42
N GLU A 197 17.52 52.18 -9.58
CA GLU A 197 16.80 53.41 -9.20
C GLU A 197 16.84 53.65 -7.69
N HIS A 198 16.63 52.60 -6.87
CA HIS A 198 16.74 52.65 -5.42
C HIS A 198 18.15 53.06 -4.98
N THR A 199 19.19 52.46 -5.56
CA THR A 199 20.58 52.84 -5.25
C THR A 199 20.82 54.32 -5.57
N ARG A 200 20.33 54.81 -6.71
CA ARG A 200 20.46 56.22 -7.08
C ARG A 200 19.77 57.15 -6.06
N LEU A 201 18.50 56.87 -5.74
CA LEU A 201 17.69 57.70 -4.84
C LEU A 201 18.19 57.66 -3.39
N SER A 202 18.57 56.48 -2.89
CA SER A 202 19.11 56.31 -1.54
C SER A 202 20.46 57.02 -1.37
N ASN A 203 21.33 56.94 -2.38
CA ASN A 203 22.59 57.71 -2.37
C ASN A 203 22.34 59.22 -2.35
N SER A 204 21.35 59.72 -3.11
CA SER A 204 20.98 61.15 -3.07
C SER A 204 20.49 61.59 -1.70
N GLU A 205 19.66 60.78 -1.03
CA GLU A 205 19.20 61.05 0.34
C GLU A 205 20.37 61.07 1.35
N GLU A 206 21.27 60.10 1.27
CA GLU A 206 22.45 60.02 2.14
C GLU A 206 23.40 61.21 1.89
N LEU A 207 23.63 61.59 0.64
CA LEU A 207 24.44 62.76 0.29
C LEU A 207 23.86 64.05 0.87
N ILE A 208 22.53 64.24 0.82
CA ILE A 208 21.87 65.42 1.41
C ILE A 208 22.02 65.40 2.94
N SER A 209 21.74 64.27 3.58
CA SER A 209 21.82 64.13 5.04
C SER A 209 23.24 64.41 5.57
N LEU A 210 24.25 63.84 4.91
CA LEU A 210 25.66 64.06 5.26
C LEU A 210 26.10 65.50 4.96
N SER A 211 25.64 66.08 3.84
CA SER A 211 25.94 67.47 3.51
C SER A 211 25.35 68.43 4.54
N GLN A 212 24.09 68.25 4.93
CA GLN A 212 23.46 69.05 5.99
C GLN A 212 24.18 68.90 7.34
N SER A 213 24.57 67.68 7.70
CA SER A 213 25.32 67.42 8.95
C SER A 213 26.68 68.11 8.94
N ALA A 214 27.38 68.09 7.81
CA ALA A 214 28.65 68.79 7.64
C ALA A 214 28.48 70.32 7.68
N LEU A 215 27.46 70.88 7.03
CA LEU A 215 27.14 72.32 7.05
C LEU A 215 26.78 72.82 8.47
N GLN A 216 26.06 72.02 9.25
CA GLN A 216 25.81 72.33 10.66
C GLN A 216 27.12 72.45 11.46
N LEU A 217 28.08 71.56 11.25
CA LEU A 217 29.38 71.62 11.94
C LEU A 217 30.23 72.79 11.47
N LEU A 218 30.25 73.07 10.17
CA LEU A 218 31.09 74.10 9.57
C LEU A 218 30.62 75.51 9.94
N SER A 219 29.34 75.83 9.76
CA SER A 219 28.85 77.21 9.87
C SER A 219 27.45 77.37 10.47
N GLU A 220 26.52 76.44 10.23
CA GLU A 220 25.08 76.68 10.44
C GLU A 220 24.60 76.43 11.88
N ASN A 221 25.45 75.94 12.78
CA ASN A 221 25.11 75.76 14.19
C ASN A 221 25.21 77.09 14.97
N GLU A 222 24.07 77.56 15.50
CA GLU A 222 23.96 78.81 16.25
C GLU A 222 24.74 78.85 17.58
N SER A 223 25.07 77.68 18.15
CA SER A 223 25.75 77.59 19.45
C SER A 223 27.27 77.55 19.31
N VAL A 224 27.78 76.59 18.54
CA VAL A 224 29.21 76.36 18.30
C VAL A 224 29.37 75.79 16.89
N SER A 225 30.11 76.51 16.05
CA SER A 225 30.50 76.08 14.70
C SER A 225 32.01 76.25 14.52
N ILE A 226 32.60 75.54 13.56
CA ILE A 226 34.03 75.65 13.26
C ILE A 226 34.37 77.09 12.83
N ASP A 227 33.55 77.71 11.97
CA ASP A 227 33.72 79.10 11.56
C ASP A 227 33.68 80.07 12.76
N SER A 228 32.70 79.93 13.65
CA SER A 228 32.57 80.84 14.82
C SER A 228 33.70 80.65 15.84
N LEU A 229 34.21 79.43 16.02
CA LEU A 229 35.38 79.16 16.85
C LEU A 229 36.67 79.73 16.24
N LEU A 230 36.88 79.53 14.93
CA LEU A 230 38.02 80.10 14.22
C LEU A 230 37.99 81.62 14.28
N TYR A 231 36.84 82.24 14.01
CA TYR A 231 36.69 83.69 14.07
C TYR A 231 37.04 84.26 15.45
N LYS A 232 36.53 83.67 16.53
CA LYS A 232 36.90 84.05 17.91
C LYS A 232 38.39 83.86 18.19
N THR A 233 38.97 82.75 17.72
CA THR A 233 40.41 82.47 17.88
C THR A 233 41.26 83.53 17.17
N THR A 234 40.86 83.94 15.96
CA THR A 234 41.53 85.00 15.20
C THR A 234 41.48 86.35 15.91
N GLN A 235 40.38 86.68 16.62
CA GLN A 235 40.30 87.90 17.45
C GLN A 235 41.31 87.88 18.60
N TYR A 236 41.44 86.77 19.32
CA TYR A 236 42.44 86.65 20.40
C TYR A 236 43.88 86.73 19.88
N ILE A 237 44.15 86.15 18.71
CA ILE A 237 45.48 86.22 18.10
C ILE A 237 45.80 87.64 17.60
N ASP A 238 44.80 88.41 17.16
CA ASP A 238 45.00 89.83 16.82
C ASP A 238 45.42 90.66 18.03
N GLU A 239 44.76 90.45 19.19
CA GLU A 239 45.18 91.05 20.46
C GLU A 239 46.60 90.63 20.86
N LEU A 240 46.97 89.36 20.64
CA LEU A 240 48.33 88.86 20.91
C LEU A 240 49.38 89.46 19.97
N CYS A 241 49.08 89.67 18.69
CA CYS A 241 49.98 90.30 17.72
C CYS A 241 50.26 91.76 18.07
N GLN A 242 49.30 92.46 18.69
CA GLN A 242 49.52 93.82 19.21
C GLN A 242 50.49 93.83 20.40
N LEU A 243 50.57 92.74 21.17
CA LEU A 243 51.47 92.58 22.31
C LEU A 243 52.87 92.09 21.91
N ASP A 244 52.95 91.13 20.98
CA ASP A 244 54.20 90.57 20.47
C ASP A 244 54.07 90.22 18.96
N PRO A 245 54.86 90.88 18.08
CA PRO A 245 54.84 90.60 16.64
C PRO A 245 55.19 89.15 16.25
N ASN A 246 55.80 88.36 17.14
CA ASN A 246 56.13 86.95 16.89
C ASN A 246 54.89 86.07 16.62
N TYR A 247 53.68 86.52 16.97
CA TYR A 247 52.44 85.80 16.68
C TYR A 247 51.89 86.00 15.25
N SER A 248 52.51 86.89 14.45
CA SER A 248 52.03 87.25 13.10
C SER A 248 51.89 86.05 12.15
N ASP A 249 52.86 85.14 12.14
CA ASP A 249 52.80 83.94 11.29
C ASP A 249 51.59 83.05 11.66
N VAL A 250 51.28 82.92 12.96
CA VAL A 250 50.11 82.16 13.45
C VAL A 250 48.80 82.85 13.06
N GLN A 251 48.78 84.19 13.10
CA GLN A 251 47.64 84.99 12.66
C GLN A 251 47.34 84.74 11.18
N THR A 252 48.36 84.78 10.32
CA THR A 252 48.21 84.51 8.89
C THR A 252 47.68 83.10 8.66
N MET A 253 48.22 82.08 9.33
CA MET A 253 47.73 80.69 9.19
C MET A 253 46.25 80.53 9.59
N LEU A 254 45.80 81.18 10.67
CA LEU A 254 44.40 81.11 11.12
C LEU A 254 43.45 81.89 10.22
N GLN A 255 43.87 83.04 9.68
CA GLN A 255 43.10 83.79 8.69
C GLN A 255 42.93 83.00 7.38
N GLU A 256 44.00 82.36 6.90
CA GLU A 256 43.94 81.48 5.73
C GLU A 256 43.02 80.27 6.00
N ALA A 257 43.13 79.63 7.17
CA ALA A 257 42.24 78.54 7.55
C ALA A 257 40.77 78.97 7.61
N LEU A 258 40.47 80.16 8.14
CA LEU A 258 39.11 80.71 8.18
C LEU A 258 38.55 80.89 6.75
N ILE A 259 39.34 81.46 5.84
CA ILE A 259 38.94 81.62 4.43
C ILE A 259 38.66 80.25 3.78
N GLN A 260 39.56 79.28 3.98
CA GLN A 260 39.38 77.93 3.42
C GLN A 260 38.13 77.23 3.95
N ILE A 261 37.78 77.40 5.23
CA ILE A 261 36.54 76.87 5.81
C ILE A 261 35.32 77.54 5.18
N GLN A 262 35.34 78.86 4.97
CA GLN A 262 34.24 79.59 4.35
C GLN A 262 34.03 79.20 2.88
N GLU A 263 35.11 79.03 2.12
CA GLU A 263 35.07 78.54 0.74
C GLU A 263 34.51 77.10 0.67
N ALA A 264 35.01 76.19 1.51
CA ALA A 264 34.51 74.81 1.58
C ALA A 264 33.03 74.73 1.97
N THR A 265 32.59 75.60 2.89
CA THR A 265 31.17 75.73 3.28
C THR A 265 30.31 76.18 2.10
N SER A 266 30.74 77.21 1.39
CA SER A 266 30.00 77.74 0.22
C SER A 266 29.91 76.70 -0.90
N GLU A 267 31.01 75.99 -1.19
CA GLU A 267 31.04 74.92 -2.17
C GLU A 267 30.12 73.77 -1.76
N MET A 268 30.11 73.39 -0.48
CA MET A 268 29.24 72.33 0.04
C MET A 268 27.76 72.71 -0.03
N GLN A 269 27.39 73.97 0.23
CA GLN A 269 26.02 74.48 0.03
C GLN A 269 25.61 74.43 -1.44
N HIS A 270 26.52 74.83 -2.35
CA HIS A 270 26.27 74.76 -3.79
C HIS A 270 26.09 73.32 -4.27
N LEU A 271 26.94 72.39 -3.83
CA LEU A 271 26.81 70.97 -4.18
C LEU A 271 25.51 70.37 -3.61
N SER A 272 25.20 70.64 -2.34
CA SER A 272 23.99 70.10 -1.69
C SER A 272 22.69 70.62 -2.32
N SER A 273 22.65 71.89 -2.75
CA SER A 273 21.45 72.49 -3.35
C SER A 273 21.13 71.97 -4.76
N ASN A 274 22.10 71.37 -5.44
CA ASN A 274 21.94 70.78 -6.77
C ASN A 274 21.54 69.30 -6.74
N ILE A 275 21.42 68.68 -5.56
CA ILE A 275 20.98 67.29 -5.43
C ILE A 275 19.46 67.25 -5.56
N GLU A 276 18.96 66.64 -6.64
CA GLU A 276 17.53 66.36 -6.80
C GLU A 276 17.11 65.21 -5.88
N GLN A 277 16.12 65.47 -5.01
CA GLN A 277 15.53 64.47 -4.12
C GLN A 277 14.07 64.24 -4.49
N ASP A 278 13.68 62.97 -4.60
CA ASP A 278 12.27 62.56 -4.72
C ASP A 278 11.94 61.50 -3.65
N PRO A 279 11.56 61.93 -2.43
CA PRO A 279 11.21 61.02 -1.34
C PRO A 279 9.98 60.17 -1.62
N GLN A 280 9.04 60.69 -2.42
CA GLN A 280 7.82 59.95 -2.78
C GLN A 280 8.19 58.80 -3.72
N LEU A 281 9.01 59.06 -4.73
CA LEU A 281 9.49 58.02 -5.64
C LEU A 281 10.33 56.96 -4.91
N LEU A 282 11.21 57.35 -3.99
CA LEU A 282 11.99 56.39 -3.18
C LEU A 282 11.06 55.44 -2.40
N GLN A 283 10.03 55.99 -1.74
CA GLN A 283 9.05 55.19 -1.01
C GLN A 283 8.24 54.25 -1.92
N GLU A 284 7.85 54.69 -3.12
CA GLU A 284 7.16 53.86 -4.11
C GLU A 284 8.05 52.71 -4.60
N VAL A 285 9.32 52.99 -4.89
CA VAL A 285 10.33 51.99 -5.30
C VAL A 285 10.55 50.97 -4.19
N GLU A 286 10.78 51.41 -2.95
CA GLU A 286 10.94 50.53 -1.78
C GLU A 286 9.71 49.64 -1.56
N GLN A 287 8.50 50.19 -1.68
CA GLN A 287 7.26 49.43 -1.53
C GLN A 287 7.13 48.36 -2.63
N ARG A 288 7.40 48.72 -3.89
CA ARG A 288 7.34 47.81 -5.04
C ARG A 288 8.40 46.70 -4.93
N MET A 289 9.64 47.03 -4.56
CA MET A 289 10.70 46.07 -4.30
C MET A 289 10.37 45.16 -3.11
N GLY A 290 9.81 45.71 -2.03
CA GLY A 290 9.38 44.95 -0.86
C GLY A 290 8.33 43.89 -1.20
N GLN A 291 7.34 44.24 -2.01
CA GLN A 291 6.35 43.29 -2.53
C GLN A 291 6.99 42.19 -3.38
N ALA A 292 7.93 42.54 -4.28
CA ALA A 292 8.67 41.56 -5.08
C ALA A 292 9.45 40.57 -4.20
N VAL A 293 10.14 41.06 -3.15
CA VAL A 293 10.91 40.22 -2.23
C VAL A 293 9.99 39.28 -1.42
N GLN A 294 8.83 39.75 -0.97
CA GLN A 294 7.85 38.92 -0.26
C GLN A 294 7.33 37.78 -1.13
N LEU A 295 6.97 38.07 -2.38
CA LEU A 295 6.54 37.05 -3.35
C LEU A 295 7.68 36.08 -3.68
N ALA A 296 8.89 36.59 -3.92
CA ALA A 296 10.07 35.77 -4.17
C ALA A 296 10.34 34.77 -3.05
N ARG A 297 10.22 35.20 -1.78
CA ARG A 297 10.32 34.33 -0.61
C ARG A 297 9.21 33.27 -0.55
N LYS A 298 7.96 33.66 -0.83
CA LYS A 298 6.81 32.74 -0.83
C LYS A 298 6.96 31.65 -1.89
N HIS A 299 7.51 32.00 -3.04
CA HIS A 299 7.75 31.10 -4.18
C HIS A 299 9.16 30.46 -4.16
N ASN A 300 9.98 30.76 -3.13
CA ASN A 300 11.34 30.26 -2.94
C ASN A 300 12.27 30.46 -4.15
N VAL A 301 12.22 31.65 -4.76
CA VAL A 301 13.09 32.07 -5.87
C VAL A 301 13.72 33.42 -5.57
N LYS A 302 14.70 33.84 -6.37
CA LYS A 302 15.20 35.22 -6.30
C LYS A 302 14.19 36.18 -6.93
N PRO A 303 14.10 37.44 -6.49
CA PRO A 303 13.15 38.41 -7.05
C PRO A 303 13.29 38.60 -8.57
N GLN A 304 14.52 38.63 -9.08
CA GLN A 304 14.82 38.71 -10.52
C GLN A 304 14.28 37.53 -11.34
N ASP A 305 14.08 36.36 -10.72
CA ASP A 305 13.65 35.12 -11.41
C ASP A 305 12.12 34.94 -11.38
N LEU A 306 11.37 35.82 -10.68
CA LEU A 306 9.91 35.72 -10.52
C LEU A 306 9.16 35.68 -11.85
N VAL A 307 9.58 36.48 -12.83
CA VAL A 307 8.93 36.53 -14.15
C VAL A 307 9.11 35.21 -14.91
N ALA A 308 10.30 34.61 -14.83
CA ALA A 308 10.58 33.33 -15.44
C ALA A 308 9.77 32.20 -14.77
N LEU A 309 9.68 32.23 -13.44
CA LEU A 309 8.82 31.31 -12.68
C LEU A 309 7.36 31.47 -13.09
N HIS A 310 6.85 32.69 -13.19
CA HIS A 310 5.47 32.97 -13.59
C HIS A 310 5.14 32.37 -14.96
N LYS A 311 6.01 32.57 -15.96
CA LYS A 311 5.87 31.96 -17.30
C LYS A 311 5.83 30.43 -17.22
N LYS A 312 6.69 29.82 -16.39
CA LYS A 312 6.74 28.37 -16.17
C LYS A 312 5.44 27.85 -15.55
N LEU A 313 4.96 28.47 -14.47
CA LEU A 313 3.73 28.06 -13.77
C LEU A 313 2.50 28.17 -14.69
N LYS A 314 2.41 29.21 -15.52
CA LYS A 314 1.36 29.33 -16.54
C LYS A 314 1.39 28.21 -17.56
N SER A 315 2.58 27.84 -18.04
CA SER A 315 2.72 26.71 -18.97
C SER A 315 2.33 25.38 -18.32
N GLU A 316 2.73 25.16 -17.06
CA GLU A 316 2.37 23.95 -16.31
C GLU A 316 0.85 23.87 -16.08
N LEU A 317 0.21 24.99 -15.74
CA LEU A 317 -1.24 25.07 -15.57
C LEU A 317 -1.98 24.77 -16.88
N ALA A 318 -1.50 25.29 -18.01
CA ALA A 318 -2.11 25.03 -19.32
C ALA A 318 -1.97 23.58 -19.79
N GLN A 319 -0.94 22.85 -19.32
CA GLN A 319 -0.71 21.45 -19.66
C GLN A 319 -1.52 20.46 -18.82
N LEU A 320 -2.13 20.90 -17.71
CA LEU A 320 -3.01 20.04 -16.91
C LEU A 320 -4.34 19.81 -17.64
N VAL A 321 -4.37 18.77 -18.46
CA VAL A 321 -5.55 18.27 -19.19
C VAL A 321 -6.60 17.73 -18.22
N ASP A 322 -7.89 17.94 -18.54
CA ASP A 322 -9.01 17.38 -17.78
C ASP A 322 -9.13 15.86 -18.00
N PHE A 323 -9.05 15.08 -16.92
CA PHE A 323 -9.15 13.61 -16.91
C PHE A 323 -10.59 13.09 -16.71
N SER A 324 -11.59 13.98 -16.70
CA SER A 324 -12.96 13.70 -16.24
C SER A 324 -13.72 12.68 -17.09
N GLU A 325 -13.53 12.70 -18.41
CA GLU A 325 -14.26 11.80 -19.32
C GLU A 325 -13.84 10.33 -19.15
N SER A 326 -12.56 10.08 -18.85
CA SER A 326 -12.04 8.72 -18.64
C SER A 326 -12.47 8.10 -17.30
N GLU A 327 -12.68 8.93 -16.27
CA GLU A 327 -13.14 8.47 -14.96
C GLU A 327 -14.55 7.88 -15.02
N SER A 328 -15.46 8.63 -15.65
CA SER A 328 -16.86 8.26 -15.75
C SER A 328 -17.06 6.90 -16.44
N GLN A 329 -16.29 6.63 -17.50
CA GLN A 329 -16.30 5.37 -18.23
C GLN A 329 -15.80 4.20 -17.37
N LEU A 330 -14.74 4.40 -16.57
CA LEU A 330 -14.20 3.36 -15.68
C LEU A 330 -15.18 3.01 -14.55
N ILE A 331 -15.83 4.00 -13.97
CA ILE A 331 -16.86 3.80 -12.93
C ILE A 331 -18.05 3.02 -13.51
N GLU A 332 -18.51 3.38 -14.70
CA GLU A 332 -19.61 2.67 -15.36
C GLU A 332 -19.25 1.20 -15.66
N GLN A 333 -18.01 0.94 -16.10
CA GLN A 333 -17.51 -0.42 -16.32
C GLN A 333 -17.45 -1.24 -15.02
N GLU A 334 -16.95 -0.66 -13.93
CA GLU A 334 -16.91 -1.32 -12.61
C GLU A 334 -18.31 -1.69 -12.13
N GLN A 335 -19.27 -0.77 -12.29
CA GLN A 335 -20.65 -1.00 -11.86
C GLN A 335 -21.34 -2.11 -12.67
N ARG A 336 -21.21 -2.09 -14.00
CA ARG A 336 -21.75 -3.17 -14.85
C ARG A 336 -21.13 -4.53 -14.50
N GLN A 337 -19.83 -4.56 -14.24
CA GLN A 337 -19.16 -5.80 -13.84
C GLN A 337 -19.63 -6.28 -12.45
N ARG A 338 -19.85 -5.36 -11.50
CA ARG A 338 -20.39 -5.68 -10.18
C ARG A 338 -21.77 -6.32 -10.27
N GLU A 339 -22.66 -5.76 -11.09
CA GLU A 339 -23.99 -6.30 -11.34
C GLU A 339 -23.90 -7.73 -11.92
N TYR A 340 -23.03 -7.95 -12.90
CA TYR A 340 -22.81 -9.27 -13.49
C TYR A 340 -22.32 -10.31 -12.46
N VAL A 341 -21.36 -9.94 -11.60
CA VAL A 341 -20.87 -10.82 -10.53
C VAL A 341 -21.98 -11.13 -9.51
N GLN A 342 -22.83 -10.15 -9.18
CA GLN A 342 -23.99 -10.36 -8.30
C GLN A 342 -25.02 -11.32 -8.89
N GLU A 343 -25.28 -11.25 -10.20
CA GLU A 343 -26.15 -12.20 -10.89
C GLU A 343 -25.61 -13.64 -10.81
N ILE A 344 -24.30 -13.83 -11.07
CA ILE A 344 -23.65 -15.14 -10.97
C ILE A 344 -23.74 -15.67 -9.53
N ALA A 345 -23.42 -14.83 -8.54
CA ALA A 345 -23.48 -15.22 -7.14
C ALA A 345 -24.90 -15.61 -6.72
N THR A 346 -25.92 -14.95 -7.26
CA THR A 346 -27.33 -15.28 -7.02
C THR A 346 -27.74 -16.61 -7.63
N LYS A 347 -27.33 -16.87 -8.88
CA LYS A 347 -27.53 -18.18 -9.53
C LYS A 347 -26.88 -19.30 -8.72
N LEU A 348 -25.66 -19.07 -8.24
CA LEU A 348 -24.90 -20.02 -7.43
C LEU A 348 -25.60 -20.29 -6.08
N SER A 349 -26.07 -19.25 -5.39
CA SER A 349 -26.80 -19.37 -4.13
C SER A 349 -28.09 -20.16 -4.26
N LEU A 350 -28.92 -19.87 -5.27
CA LEU A 350 -30.16 -20.61 -5.52
C LEU A 350 -29.89 -22.10 -5.79
N SER A 351 -28.87 -22.39 -6.60
CA SER A 351 -28.48 -23.77 -6.89
C SER A 351 -27.95 -24.50 -5.64
N ARG A 352 -27.13 -23.82 -4.83
CA ARG A 352 -26.64 -24.33 -3.54
C ARG A 352 -27.76 -24.62 -2.56
N GLN A 353 -28.77 -23.75 -2.45
CA GLN A 353 -29.91 -23.99 -1.56
C GLN A 353 -30.70 -25.25 -1.97
N GLN A 354 -30.97 -25.41 -3.26
CA GLN A 354 -31.64 -26.61 -3.77
C GLN A 354 -30.80 -27.87 -3.56
N GLY A 355 -29.50 -27.78 -3.81
CA GLY A 355 -28.53 -28.84 -3.58
C GLY A 355 -28.40 -29.24 -2.11
N ALA A 356 -28.37 -28.25 -1.23
CA ALA A 356 -28.27 -28.43 0.21
C ALA A 356 -29.48 -29.16 0.78
N ILE A 357 -30.70 -28.86 0.32
CA ILE A 357 -31.90 -29.60 0.72
C ILE A 357 -31.78 -31.08 0.32
N LYS A 358 -31.41 -31.35 -0.94
CA LYS A 358 -31.24 -32.72 -1.46
C LYS A 358 -30.16 -33.49 -0.70
N LEU A 359 -29.00 -32.86 -0.49
CA LEU A 359 -27.89 -33.44 0.25
C LEU A 359 -28.31 -33.73 1.70
N ALA A 360 -28.98 -32.78 2.36
CA ALA A 360 -29.41 -32.95 3.74
C ALA A 360 -30.41 -34.10 3.92
N THR A 361 -31.34 -34.27 2.98
CA THR A 361 -32.27 -35.41 2.98
C THR A 361 -31.54 -36.74 2.81
N GLN A 362 -30.61 -36.84 1.85
CA GLN A 362 -29.86 -38.07 1.57
C GLN A 362 -28.91 -38.44 2.72
N VAL A 363 -28.25 -37.45 3.31
CA VAL A 363 -27.40 -37.64 4.50
C VAL A 363 -28.25 -38.11 5.67
N THR A 364 -29.39 -37.47 5.93
CA THR A 364 -30.32 -37.87 7.00
C THR A 364 -30.79 -39.32 6.83
N GLN A 365 -31.15 -39.73 5.62
CA GLN A 365 -31.54 -41.12 5.35
C GLN A 365 -30.39 -42.10 5.63
N SER A 366 -29.16 -41.75 5.23
CA SER A 366 -27.98 -42.59 5.41
C SER A 366 -27.58 -42.72 6.88
N ILE A 367 -27.56 -41.63 7.65
CA ILE A 367 -27.17 -41.67 9.06
C ILE A 367 -28.19 -42.41 9.93
N LYS A 368 -29.49 -42.38 9.57
CA LYS A 368 -30.51 -43.17 10.26
C LYS A 368 -30.26 -44.67 10.15
N GLN A 369 -29.68 -45.14 9.03
CA GLN A 369 -29.25 -46.53 8.86
C GLN A 369 -27.96 -46.86 9.64
N LEU A 370 -27.24 -45.84 10.13
CA LEU A 370 -25.95 -45.96 10.82
C LEU A 370 -26.09 -45.72 12.34
N ALA A 371 -27.09 -46.37 12.96
CA ALA A 371 -27.36 -46.31 14.40
C ALA A 371 -27.63 -44.88 14.94
N MET A 372 -28.19 -44.00 14.11
CA MET A 372 -28.63 -42.64 14.49
C MET A 372 -30.08 -42.40 14.05
N GLU A 373 -31.00 -43.27 14.48
CA GLU A 373 -32.40 -43.34 14.01
C GLU A 373 -33.19 -42.03 14.17
N ASN A 374 -32.89 -41.27 15.23
CA ASN A 374 -33.56 -40.02 15.57
C ASN A 374 -32.81 -38.78 15.09
N ALA A 375 -31.69 -38.94 14.39
CA ALA A 375 -30.87 -37.81 13.97
C ALA A 375 -31.41 -37.15 12.71
N GLU A 376 -31.35 -35.81 12.69
CA GLU A 376 -31.67 -35.00 11.52
C GLU A 376 -30.50 -34.09 11.17
N PHE A 377 -30.09 -34.15 9.91
CA PHE A 377 -29.01 -33.32 9.39
C PHE A 377 -29.61 -32.17 8.57
N SER A 378 -29.14 -30.96 8.82
CA SER A 378 -29.57 -29.75 8.11
C SER A 378 -28.38 -28.89 7.71
N ILE A 379 -28.53 -28.14 6.62
CA ILE A 379 -27.54 -27.20 6.12
C ILE A 379 -28.14 -25.81 6.25
N VAL A 380 -27.50 -24.97 7.05
CA VAL A 380 -27.98 -23.61 7.36
C VAL A 380 -27.06 -22.61 6.69
N PHE A 381 -27.65 -21.69 5.93
CA PHE A 381 -26.95 -20.59 5.27
C PHE A 381 -26.93 -19.37 6.19
N ASP A 382 -25.81 -18.65 6.18
CA ASP A 382 -25.68 -17.37 6.87
C ASP A 382 -26.45 -16.27 6.11
N GLU A 383 -26.89 -15.25 6.83
CA GLU A 383 -27.56 -14.08 6.28
C GLU A 383 -26.56 -13.02 5.77
N ASP A 384 -25.30 -13.05 6.22
CA ASP A 384 -24.27 -12.09 5.80
C ASP A 384 -23.77 -12.36 4.37
N LYS A 385 -24.42 -11.71 3.40
CA LYS A 385 -24.12 -11.85 1.96
C LYS A 385 -22.94 -10.98 1.53
N LYS A 386 -21.71 -11.41 1.84
CA LYS A 386 -20.47 -10.77 1.37
C LYS A 386 -19.94 -11.44 0.11
N LEU A 387 -19.82 -10.66 -0.98
CA LEU A 387 -19.28 -11.15 -2.24
C LEU A 387 -17.82 -11.62 -2.10
N SER A 388 -17.56 -12.86 -2.48
CA SER A 388 -16.22 -13.44 -2.55
C SER A 388 -16.00 -14.12 -3.90
N SER A 389 -14.77 -14.57 -4.17
CA SER A 389 -14.45 -15.39 -5.36
C SER A 389 -15.25 -16.70 -5.43
N LYS A 390 -15.88 -17.14 -4.33
CA LYS A 390 -16.72 -18.35 -4.25
C LYS A 390 -18.22 -18.04 -4.18
N GLY A 391 -18.66 -16.81 -4.46
CA GLY A 391 -20.04 -16.36 -4.23
C GLY A 391 -20.20 -15.62 -2.91
N TYR A 392 -21.44 -15.42 -2.44
CA TYR A 392 -21.73 -14.76 -1.17
C TYR A 392 -22.23 -15.70 -0.07
N ASP A 393 -22.42 -16.99 -0.37
CA ASP A 393 -22.94 -17.94 0.59
C ASP A 393 -21.87 -18.35 1.59
N GLN A 394 -22.23 -18.29 2.86
CA GLN A 394 -21.59 -19.06 3.91
C GLN A 394 -22.62 -20.05 4.43
N LEU A 395 -22.18 -21.27 4.75
CA LEU A 395 -23.05 -22.31 5.26
C LEU A 395 -22.40 -23.08 6.39
N SER A 396 -23.25 -23.69 7.20
CA SER A 396 -22.87 -24.54 8.32
C SER A 396 -23.68 -25.83 8.28
N PHE A 397 -23.00 -26.95 8.52
CA PHE A 397 -23.67 -28.24 8.72
C PHE A 397 -24.11 -28.38 10.17
N ASN A 398 -25.40 -28.63 10.36
CA ASN A 398 -26.03 -28.76 11.66
C ASN A 398 -26.62 -30.17 11.83
N LEU A 399 -26.66 -30.63 13.08
CA LEU A 399 -27.21 -31.91 13.48
C LEU A 399 -28.15 -31.70 14.67
N SER A 400 -29.32 -32.34 14.60
CA SER A 400 -30.14 -32.65 15.77
C SER A 400 -29.95 -34.14 16.07
N ALA A 401 -29.39 -34.50 17.23
CA ALA A 401 -29.04 -35.88 17.55
C ALA A 401 -30.23 -36.71 18.05
N ASN A 402 -31.23 -36.07 18.67
CA ASN A 402 -32.39 -36.72 19.26
C ASN A 402 -33.67 -35.93 18.97
N LEU A 403 -34.81 -36.62 18.95
CA LEU A 403 -36.13 -36.00 18.81
C LEU A 403 -36.32 -34.86 19.84
N GLY A 404 -36.64 -33.66 19.34
CA GLY A 404 -36.91 -32.49 20.17
C GLY A 404 -35.70 -31.63 20.54
N GLN A 405 -34.47 -32.03 20.17
CA GLN A 405 -33.29 -31.15 20.31
C GLN A 405 -33.19 -30.16 19.14
N SER A 406 -32.81 -28.92 19.44
CA SER A 406 -32.54 -27.91 18.42
C SER A 406 -31.32 -28.32 17.58
N ALA A 407 -31.39 -28.11 16.26
CA ALA A 407 -30.24 -28.34 15.39
C ALA A 407 -29.09 -27.40 15.77
N GLN A 408 -27.89 -27.96 15.92
CA GLN A 408 -26.69 -27.21 16.30
C GLN A 408 -25.55 -27.57 15.35
N PRO A 409 -24.56 -26.68 15.17
CA PRO A 409 -23.40 -26.96 14.34
C PRO A 409 -22.66 -28.24 14.73
N LEU A 410 -22.14 -28.97 13.74
CA LEU A 410 -21.46 -30.26 13.95
C LEU A 410 -20.31 -30.18 14.97
N ASN A 411 -19.62 -29.04 15.06
CA ASN A 411 -18.51 -28.82 16.00
C ASN A 411 -18.94 -28.78 17.48
N LYS A 412 -20.25 -28.63 17.76
CA LYS A 412 -20.79 -28.55 19.13
C LYS A 412 -21.51 -29.82 19.59
N VAL A 413 -21.92 -30.71 18.68
CA VAL A 413 -22.83 -31.82 19.00
C VAL A 413 -22.26 -33.21 18.73
N ALA A 414 -21.42 -33.36 17.71
CA ALA A 414 -21.02 -34.69 17.28
C ALA A 414 -19.90 -35.27 18.16
N SER A 415 -20.14 -36.44 18.76
CA SER A 415 -19.07 -37.30 19.27
C SER A 415 -18.18 -37.79 18.13
N GLY A 416 -16.93 -38.17 18.41
CA GLY A 416 -15.99 -38.63 17.37
C GLY A 416 -16.51 -39.81 16.53
N GLY A 417 -17.34 -40.68 17.12
CA GLY A 417 -18.00 -41.78 16.42
C GLY A 417 -19.12 -41.33 15.49
N GLU A 418 -19.95 -40.37 15.91
CA GLU A 418 -21.03 -39.79 15.10
C GLU A 418 -20.48 -38.98 13.93
N LEU A 419 -19.46 -38.16 14.18
CA LEU A 419 -18.79 -37.35 13.16
C LEU A 419 -18.19 -38.24 12.07
N SER A 420 -17.62 -39.40 12.45
CA SER A 420 -17.09 -40.38 11.50
C SER A 420 -18.18 -41.01 10.63
N ARG A 421 -19.34 -41.33 11.22
CA ARG A 421 -20.49 -41.89 10.47
C ARG A 421 -21.11 -40.87 9.52
N ILE A 422 -21.24 -39.62 9.95
CA ILE A 422 -21.73 -38.51 9.11
C ILE A 422 -20.75 -38.24 7.96
N ALA A 423 -19.45 -38.19 8.24
CA ALA A 423 -18.41 -38.00 7.22
C ALA A 423 -18.45 -39.13 6.17
N LEU A 424 -18.61 -40.38 6.60
CA LEU A 424 -18.78 -41.53 5.71
C LEU A 424 -20.02 -41.39 4.82
N ALA A 425 -21.18 -41.06 5.40
CA ALA A 425 -22.42 -40.87 4.66
C ALA A 425 -22.29 -39.78 3.59
N ILE A 426 -21.71 -38.63 3.95
CA ILE A 426 -21.48 -37.52 3.01
C ILE A 426 -20.54 -37.94 1.88
N GLN A 427 -19.43 -38.61 2.20
CA GLN A 427 -18.46 -39.03 1.20
C GLN A 427 -19.01 -40.04 0.21
N VAL A 428 -19.80 -41.02 0.66
CA VAL A 428 -20.45 -41.98 -0.27
C VAL A 428 -21.34 -41.22 -1.26
N LEU A 429 -22.12 -40.26 -0.76
CA LEU A 429 -23.03 -39.46 -1.58
C LEU A 429 -22.32 -38.49 -2.54
N THR A 430 -21.12 -38.01 -2.20
CA THR A 430 -20.33 -37.13 -3.09
C THR A 430 -19.41 -37.89 -4.03
N SER A 431 -18.96 -39.10 -3.65
CA SER A 431 -18.06 -39.93 -4.47
C SER A 431 -18.80 -40.59 -5.64
N ASP A 432 -20.06 -41.01 -5.46
CA ASP A 432 -20.87 -41.64 -6.52
C ASP A 432 -21.20 -40.71 -7.70
N LYS A 433 -21.01 -39.40 -7.54
CA LYS A 433 -21.16 -38.40 -8.62
C LYS A 433 -19.84 -37.93 -9.21
N SER A 434 -18.71 -38.34 -8.62
CA SER A 434 -17.36 -37.99 -9.05
C SER A 434 -16.73 -39.05 -9.97
N ALA A 435 -17.47 -40.13 -10.26
CA ALA A 435 -17.02 -41.30 -11.03
C ALA A 435 -17.65 -41.35 -12.43
#